data_AF-X0Q6Y6-F1
#
_entry.id   AF-X0Q6Y6-F1
#
_cell.length_a   1.000
_cell.length_b   1.000
_cell.length_c   1.000
_cell.angle_alpha   90.00
_cell.angle_beta   90.00
_cell.angle_gamma   90.00
#
_symmetry.space_group_name_H-M   'P 1'
#
loop_
_entity.id
_entity.type
_entity.pdbx_description
1 polymer ?
#
loop_
_entity_poly.entity_id
_entity_poly.type
_entity_poly.pdbx_seq_one_letter_code
_entity_poly.pdbx_strand_id
1 'polypeptide(L)'
;MNTPVHYLYLPLLDLQPLNDVLLQDYINLFQQIEALSQSVEIQAITANNESWVEDSQVEDNQVKDSLITLINFHCVMGLSRSIGVQVLYLLYCGTLTVYNYQSWVEQHYPQAHLKGAYLPKSLVETMANYKSVTC
;
A
#
# COMPACT_ATOMS: atom_id res chain seq x y z
N MET A 1 -21.05 7.93 10.47
CA MET A 1 -20.40 8.51 9.27
C MET A 1 -19.93 7.34 8.43
N ASN A 2 -20.37 7.23 7.17
CA ASN A 2 -19.86 6.20 6.27
C ASN A 2 -18.50 6.65 5.75
N THR A 3 -17.44 6.00 6.18
CA THR A 3 -16.12 6.17 5.58
C THR A 3 -16.20 5.76 4.12
N PRO A 4 -15.82 6.61 3.15
CA PRO A 4 -15.83 6.23 1.74
C PRO A 4 -14.85 5.08 1.54
N VAL A 5 -15.36 3.95 1.03
CA VAL A 5 -14.55 2.77 0.71
C VAL A 5 -14.20 2.83 -0.77
N HIS A 6 -12.92 3.01 -1.08
CA HIS A 6 -12.41 2.98 -2.45
C HIS A 6 -11.99 1.55 -2.82
N TYR A 7 -12.71 0.94 -3.76
CA TYR A 7 -12.35 -0.36 -4.31
C TYR A 7 -11.51 -0.17 -5.56
N LEU A 8 -10.19 -0.40 -5.44
CA LEU A 8 -9.31 -0.55 -6.59
C LEU A 8 -9.31 -2.01 -7.03
N TYR A 9 -9.95 -2.28 -8.16
CA TYR A 9 -9.91 -3.60 -8.76
C TYR A 9 -8.72 -3.69 -9.72
N LEU A 10 -7.82 -4.65 -9.46
CA LEU A 10 -6.77 -5.04 -10.38
C LEU A 10 -7.10 -6.39 -11.02
N PRO A 11 -7.82 -6.40 -12.17
CA PRO A 11 -8.16 -7.65 -12.86
C PRO A 11 -6.92 -8.45 -13.26
N LEU A 12 -5.78 -7.76 -13.40
CA LEU A 12 -4.49 -8.34 -13.75
C LEU A 12 -4.02 -9.45 -12.79
N LEU A 13 -4.48 -9.43 -11.54
CA LEU A 13 -4.10 -10.41 -10.52
C LEU A 13 -5.03 -11.62 -10.48
N ASP A 14 -6.17 -11.60 -11.18
CA ASP A 14 -7.20 -12.60 -10.94
C ASP A 14 -6.86 -13.98 -11.48
N LEU A 15 -5.92 -14.12 -12.42
CA LEU A 15 -5.62 -15.42 -13.05
C LEU A 15 -4.15 -15.63 -13.45
N GLN A 16 -3.22 -14.73 -13.11
CA GLN A 16 -1.83 -14.82 -13.53
C GLN A 16 -0.85 -14.78 -12.33
N PRO A 17 0.28 -15.51 -12.42
CA PRO A 17 1.42 -15.33 -11.52
C PRO A 17 1.93 -13.88 -11.52
N LEU A 18 2.52 -13.44 -10.41
CA LEU A 18 3.03 -12.06 -10.31
C LEU A 18 4.14 -11.76 -11.31
N ASN A 19 4.87 -12.78 -11.75
CA ASN A 19 5.92 -12.66 -12.76
C ASN A 19 5.42 -12.27 -14.16
N ASP A 20 4.16 -12.57 -14.46
CA ASP A 20 3.59 -12.38 -15.81
C ASP A 20 2.99 -10.98 -15.98
N VAL A 21 2.90 -10.23 -14.88
CA VAL A 21 2.47 -8.84 -14.85
C VAL A 21 3.64 -7.93 -15.19
N LEU A 22 3.42 -6.93 -16.05
CA LEU A 22 4.44 -5.94 -16.37
C LEU A 22 4.75 -5.06 -15.15
N LEU A 23 6.03 -4.76 -14.94
CA LEU A 23 6.47 -3.87 -13.85
C LEU A 23 5.68 -2.57 -13.82
N GLN A 24 5.45 -1.96 -15.00
CA GLN A 24 4.73 -0.70 -15.13
C GLN A 24 3.29 -0.76 -14.59
N ASP A 25 2.63 -1.92 -14.68
CA ASP A 25 1.27 -2.07 -14.18
C ASP A 25 1.25 -2.03 -12.64
N TYR A 26 2.25 -2.60 -11.98
CA TYR A 26 2.42 -2.44 -10.53
C TYR A 26 2.69 -0.98 -10.14
N ILE A 27 3.56 -0.29 -10.88
CA ILE A 27 3.85 1.12 -10.62
C ILE A 27 2.59 1.97 -10.76
N ASN A 28 1.83 1.78 -11.84
CA ASN A 28 0.60 2.51 -12.08
C ASN A 28 -0.43 2.27 -10.96
N LEU A 29 -0.55 1.03 -10.47
CA LEU A 29 -1.38 0.73 -9.30
C LEU A 29 -0.88 1.49 -8.07
N PHE A 30 0.41 1.40 -7.75
CA PHE A 30 0.93 1.98 -6.51
C PHE A 30 0.85 3.50 -6.50
N GLN A 31 1.05 4.16 -7.65
CA GLN A 31 0.80 5.59 -7.82
C GLN A 31 -0.67 5.96 -7.59
N GLN A 32 -1.62 5.14 -8.05
CA GLN A 32 -3.04 5.35 -7.77
C GLN A 32 -3.36 5.21 -6.28
N ILE A 33 -2.76 4.24 -5.59
CA ILE A 33 -2.90 4.06 -4.14
C ILE A 33 -2.34 5.29 -3.38
N GLU A 34 -1.14 5.77 -3.75
CA GLU A 34 -0.54 6.97 -3.16
C GLU A 34 -1.43 8.20 -3.39
N ALA A 35 -1.93 8.41 -4.61
CA ALA A 35 -2.81 9.53 -4.94
C ALA A 35 -4.13 9.51 -4.15
N LEU A 36 -4.73 8.33 -3.98
CA LEU A 36 -5.94 8.18 -3.16
C LEU A 36 -5.65 8.46 -1.68
N SER A 37 -4.54 7.95 -1.17
CA SER A 37 -4.13 8.17 0.22
C SER A 37 -3.91 9.66 0.51
N GLN A 38 -3.23 10.37 -0.39
CA GLN A 38 -3.03 11.82 -0.30
C GLN A 38 -4.33 12.60 -0.45
N SER A 39 -5.23 12.19 -1.36
CA SER A 39 -6.52 12.84 -1.51
C SER A 39 -7.38 12.72 -0.25
N VAL A 40 -7.36 11.57 0.42
CA VAL A 40 -8.09 11.34 1.67
C VAL A 40 -7.47 12.18 2.80
N GLU A 41 -6.14 12.25 2.86
CA GLU A 41 -5.42 13.10 3.81
C GLU A 41 -5.76 14.59 3.63
N ILE A 42 -5.74 15.09 2.39
CA ILE A 42 -6.13 16.46 2.04
C ILE A 42 -7.59 16.73 2.44
N GLN A 43 -8.51 15.82 2.13
CA GLN A 43 -9.93 16.00 2.47
C GLN A 43 -10.17 16.11 3.98
N ALA A 44 -9.47 15.35 4.83
CA ALA A 44 -9.63 15.55 6.28
C ALA A 44 -8.91 16.79 6.80
N ILE A 45 -7.77 17.19 6.22
CA ILE A 45 -7.17 18.48 6.55
C ILE A 45 -8.17 19.61 6.24
N THR A 46 -8.87 19.53 5.10
CA THR A 46 -9.91 20.50 4.70
C THR A 46 -11.19 20.38 5.55
N ALA A 47 -11.62 19.20 5.97
CA ALA A 47 -12.76 19.08 6.88
C ALA A 47 -12.45 19.63 8.28
N ASN A 48 -11.21 19.46 8.75
CA ASN A 48 -10.77 19.92 10.07
C ASN A 48 -10.51 21.43 10.12
N ASN A 49 -10.14 22.05 9.00
CA ASN A 49 -9.88 23.49 8.95
C ASN A 49 -11.14 24.34 8.65
N GLU A 50 -12.23 23.75 8.15
CA GLU A 50 -13.55 24.39 8.05
C GLU A 50 -14.32 24.43 9.39
N SER A 51 -13.79 23.78 10.44
CA SER A 51 -14.40 23.70 11.78
C SER A 51 -14.05 24.85 12.74
N TRP A 52 -13.24 25.84 12.33
CA TRP A 52 -12.81 26.92 13.21
C TRP A 52 -12.93 28.29 12.54
N VAL A 53 -14.15 28.82 12.56
CA VAL A 53 -14.38 30.26 12.72
C VAL A 53 -15.29 30.44 13.92
N GLU A 54 -14.68 30.57 15.09
CA GLU A 54 -14.98 31.60 16.10
C GLU A 54 -14.10 31.37 17.34
N ASP A 55 -13.24 32.36 17.59
CA ASP A 55 -12.56 32.72 18.84
C ASP A 55 -12.48 31.68 19.97
N SER A 56 -11.28 31.20 20.28
CA SER A 56 -10.67 31.27 21.63
C SER A 56 -9.34 30.50 21.71
N GLN A 57 -8.37 31.13 22.37
CA GLN A 57 -7.09 30.57 22.81
C GLN A 57 -7.29 29.37 23.74
N VAL A 58 -6.81 28.16 23.40
CA VAL A 58 -6.32 27.16 24.39
C VAL A 58 -5.29 26.21 23.75
N GLU A 59 -4.25 25.99 24.54
CA GLU A 59 -3.10 25.08 24.49
C GLU A 59 -3.20 23.72 23.77
N ASP A 60 -2.13 23.46 23.01
CA ASP A 60 -1.30 22.24 22.91
C ASP A 60 -1.88 20.83 23.13
N ASN A 61 -1.45 19.90 22.26
CA ASN A 61 -1.62 18.43 22.30
C ASN A 61 -2.97 17.80 21.92
N GLN A 62 -3.60 18.24 20.83
CA GLN A 62 -4.41 17.30 20.04
C GLN A 62 -3.50 16.62 19.02
N VAL A 63 -3.09 15.40 19.34
CA VAL A 63 -2.57 14.42 18.37
C VAL A 63 -3.51 14.49 17.18
N LYS A 64 -3.03 15.06 16.05
CA LYS A 64 -3.74 15.02 14.78
C LYS A 64 -4.25 13.60 14.62
N ASP A 65 -5.58 13.42 14.67
CA ASP A 65 -6.22 12.15 14.36
C ASP A 65 -5.73 11.76 12.97
N SER A 66 -4.69 10.94 12.98
CA SER A 66 -3.96 10.57 11.79
C SER A 66 -4.90 9.63 11.07
N LEU A 67 -5.49 10.09 9.97
CA LEU A 67 -6.39 9.26 9.19
C LEU A 67 -5.72 7.94 8.87
N ILE A 68 -6.24 6.86 9.43
CA ILE A 68 -5.74 5.53 9.16
C ILE A 68 -6.35 5.11 7.81
N THR A 69 -5.56 5.19 6.74
CA THR A 69 -5.94 4.61 5.45
C THR A 69 -5.70 3.10 5.49
N LEU A 70 -6.78 2.32 5.52
CA LEU A 70 -6.70 0.86 5.46
C LEU A 70 -6.66 0.39 4.00
N ILE A 71 -5.55 -0.23 3.60
CA ILE A 71 -5.39 -0.83 2.27
C ILE A 71 -5.50 -2.35 2.42
N ASN A 72 -6.48 -2.95 1.77
CA ASN A 72 -6.69 -4.39 1.80
C ASN A 72 -6.44 -5.01 0.41
N PHE A 73 -5.35 -5.77 0.28
CA PHE A 73 -5.09 -6.57 -0.91
C PHE A 73 -5.79 -7.93 -0.79
N HIS A 74 -6.68 -8.25 -1.73
CA HIS A 74 -7.45 -9.50 -1.71
C HIS A 74 -7.18 -10.36 -2.95
N CYS A 75 -7.12 -11.68 -2.76
CA CYS A 75 -7.20 -12.68 -3.83
C CYS A 75 -8.01 -13.89 -3.34
N VAL A 76 -8.46 -14.77 -4.24
CA VAL A 76 -9.41 -15.88 -3.94
C VAL A 76 -9.14 -16.61 -2.62
N MET A 77 -7.88 -16.90 -2.31
CA MET A 77 -7.51 -17.57 -1.05
C MET A 77 -6.73 -16.68 -0.07
N GLY A 78 -6.27 -15.50 -0.47
CA GLY A 78 -5.49 -14.61 0.39
C GLY A 78 -4.10 -15.11 0.80
N LEU A 79 -3.59 -16.21 0.24
CA LEU A 79 -2.35 -16.87 0.69
C LEU A 79 -1.12 -16.66 -0.21
N SER A 80 -1.29 -16.04 -1.39
CA SER A 80 -0.19 -15.88 -2.35
C SER A 80 -0.22 -14.49 -2.98
N ARG A 81 -0.99 -14.31 -4.06
CA ARG A 81 -0.95 -13.09 -4.91
C ARG A 81 -1.19 -11.80 -4.12
N SER A 82 -2.21 -11.76 -3.26
CA SER A 82 -2.51 -10.59 -2.43
C SER A 82 -1.33 -10.19 -1.53
N ILE A 83 -0.72 -11.19 -0.87
CA ILE A 83 0.43 -11.00 0.00
C ILE A 83 1.64 -10.56 -0.82
N GLY A 84 1.87 -11.18 -1.98
CA GLY A 84 2.97 -10.80 -2.88
C GLY A 84 2.83 -9.36 -3.38
N VAL A 85 1.64 -8.91 -3.76
CA VAL A 85 1.40 -7.51 -4.15
C VAL A 85 1.58 -6.56 -2.97
N GLN A 86 1.15 -6.95 -1.77
CA GLN A 86 1.40 -6.16 -0.56
C GLN A 86 2.91 -6.03 -0.28
N VAL A 87 3.68 -7.11 -0.43
CA VAL A 87 5.14 -7.05 -0.30
C VAL A 87 5.74 -6.12 -1.36
N LEU A 88 5.31 -6.22 -2.63
CA LEU A 88 5.77 -5.32 -3.69
C LEU A 88 5.43 -3.86 -3.40
N TYR A 89 4.24 -3.59 -2.86
CA TYR A 89 3.86 -2.23 -2.46
C TYR A 89 4.74 -1.70 -1.32
N LEU A 90 5.02 -2.52 -0.30
CA LEU A 90 5.88 -2.11 0.80
C LEU A 90 7.35 -1.94 0.39
N LEU A 91 7.82 -2.70 -0.61
CA LEU A 91 9.13 -2.49 -1.24
C LEU A 91 9.14 -1.17 -2.03
N TYR A 92 8.09 -0.91 -2.82
CA TYR A 92 7.91 0.35 -3.55
C TYR A 92 7.90 1.56 -2.61
N CYS A 93 7.26 1.44 -1.44
CA CYS A 93 7.25 2.48 -0.40
C CYS A 93 8.58 2.62 0.36
N GLY A 94 9.53 1.71 0.18
CA GLY A 94 10.79 1.67 0.94
C GLY A 94 10.65 1.20 2.39
N THR A 95 9.47 0.68 2.78
CA THR A 95 9.22 0.12 4.12
C THR A 95 9.86 -1.26 4.28
N LEU A 96 9.85 -2.05 3.20
CA LEU A 96 10.60 -3.31 3.12
C LEU A 96 11.82 -3.15 2.22
N THR A 97 12.76 -4.06 2.41
CA THR A 97 13.98 -4.21 1.61
C THR A 97 14.10 -5.64 1.13
N VAL A 98 14.98 -5.88 0.16
CA VAL A 98 15.34 -7.22 -0.30
C VAL A 98 15.88 -8.13 0.82
N TYR A 99 16.33 -7.55 1.94
CA TYR A 99 16.91 -8.27 3.07
C TYR A 99 15.90 -8.67 4.16
N ASN A 100 14.80 -7.92 4.32
CA ASN A 100 13.87 -8.12 5.44
C ASN A 100 12.47 -8.59 5.00
N TYR A 101 12.14 -8.58 3.71
CA TYR A 101 10.78 -8.90 3.26
C TYR A 101 10.36 -10.34 3.62
N GLN A 102 11.29 -11.31 3.59
CA GLN A 102 10.99 -12.70 3.92
C GLN A 102 10.59 -12.86 5.39
N SER A 103 11.40 -12.32 6.31
CA SER A 103 11.09 -12.35 7.73
C SER A 103 9.78 -11.61 8.05
N TRP A 104 9.51 -10.51 7.34
CA TRP A 104 8.24 -9.80 7.48
C TRP A 104 7.04 -10.66 7.05
N VAL A 105 7.15 -11.37 5.92
CA VAL A 105 6.11 -12.31 5.46
C VAL A 105 5.91 -13.43 6.47
N GLU A 106 6.97 -14.04 6.97
CA GLU A 106 6.89 -15.13 7.95
C GLU A 106 6.20 -14.70 9.25
N GLN A 107 6.45 -13.46 9.69
CA GLN A 107 5.84 -12.89 10.89
C GLN A 107 4.35 -12.55 10.71
N HIS A 108 3.96 -11.97 9.57
CA HIS A 108 2.59 -11.45 9.37
C HIS A 108 1.68 -12.45 8.67
N TYR A 109 2.25 -13.34 7.85
CA TYR A 109 1.54 -14.33 7.04
C TYR A 109 2.28 -15.68 7.06
N PRO A 110 2.32 -16.37 8.22
CA PRO A 110 3.05 -17.64 8.35
C PRO A 110 2.55 -18.75 7.43
N GLN A 111 1.33 -18.63 6.90
CA GLN A 111 0.72 -19.57 5.95
C GLN A 111 0.86 -19.14 4.49
N ALA A 112 1.63 -18.07 4.21
CA ALA A 112 1.80 -17.55 2.87
C ALA A 112 2.65 -18.48 1.99
N HIS A 113 2.18 -18.71 0.77
CA HIS A 113 2.89 -19.50 -0.24
C HIS A 113 3.38 -18.58 -1.36
N LEU A 114 4.57 -17.99 -1.18
CA LEU A 114 5.16 -17.00 -2.10
C LEU A 114 6.34 -17.55 -2.94
N LYS A 115 6.51 -18.87 -3.02
CA LYS A 115 7.64 -19.48 -3.74
C LYS A 115 7.44 -19.44 -5.27
N GLY A 116 8.54 -19.37 -6.01
CA GLY A 116 8.55 -19.47 -7.47
C GLY A 116 7.89 -18.26 -8.15
N ALA A 117 6.96 -18.51 -9.07
CA ALA A 117 6.31 -17.48 -9.88
C ALA A 117 5.33 -16.57 -9.08
N TYR A 118 5.04 -16.91 -7.82
CA TYR A 118 4.15 -16.13 -6.97
C TYR A 118 4.79 -14.89 -6.35
N LEU A 119 6.12 -14.89 -6.13
CA LEU A 119 6.88 -13.69 -5.82
C LEU A 119 8.35 -13.90 -6.26
N PRO A 120 8.65 -13.67 -7.55
CA PRO A 120 10.00 -13.87 -8.08
C PRO A 120 11.01 -12.94 -7.42
N LYS A 121 12.20 -13.45 -7.10
CA LYS A 121 13.28 -12.64 -6.52
C LYS A 121 13.68 -11.46 -7.40
N SER A 122 13.73 -11.66 -8.72
CA SER A 122 14.01 -10.60 -9.70
C SER A 122 13.00 -9.45 -9.63
N LEU A 123 11.72 -9.77 -9.44
CA LEU A 123 10.66 -8.77 -9.29
C LEU A 123 10.81 -7.99 -7.97
N VAL A 124 11.14 -8.68 -6.87
CA VAL A 124 11.43 -8.05 -5.57
C VAL A 124 12.62 -7.09 -5.69
N GLU A 125 13.72 -7.53 -6.29
CA GLU A 125 14.92 -6.72 -6.50
C GLU A 125 14.63 -5.51 -7.39
N THR A 126 13.88 -5.70 -8.48
CA THR A 126 13.50 -4.61 -9.39
C THR A 126 12.63 -3.58 -8.67
N MET A 127 11.61 -4.03 -7.93
CA MET A 127 10.70 -3.16 -7.21
C MET A 127 11.41 -2.37 -6.09
N ALA A 128 12.28 -3.03 -5.32
CA ALA A 128 13.05 -2.39 -4.25
C ALA A 128 13.98 -1.28 -4.79
N ASN A 129 14.46 -1.43 -6.02
CA ASN A 129 15.33 -0.45 -6.67
C ASN A 129 14.57 0.60 -7.50
N TYR A 130 13.24 0.49 -7.63
CA TYR A 130 12.48 1.41 -8.47
C TYR A 130 12.54 2.85 -7.92
N LYS A 131 12.20 3.06 -6.64
CA LYS A 131 12.29 4.40 -6.02
C LYS A 131 13.73 4.89 -5.84
N SER A 132 14.73 4.01 -5.69
CA SER A 132 16.11 4.46 -5.56
C SER A 132 16.68 5.08 -6.84
N VAL A 133 16.08 4.79 -8.00
CA VAL A 133 16.50 5.31 -9.32
C VAL A 133 15.69 6.55 -9.74
N THR A 134 14.46 6.73 -9.25
CA THR A 134 13.58 7.85 -9.61
C THR A 134 13.58 9.03 -8.64
N CYS A 135 14.50 9.05 -7.66
CA CYS A 135 14.72 10.18 -6.75
C CYS A 135 15.73 11.19 -7.30
#